data_AF-A0A7X5D3G2-F1
#
_entry.id   AF-A0A7X5D3G2-F1
#
_cell.length_a   1.000
_cell.length_b   1.000
_cell.length_c   1.000
_cell.angle_alpha   90.00
_cell.angle_beta   90.00
_cell.angle_gamma   90.00
#
_symmetry.space_group_name_H-M   'P 1'
#
loop_
_entity.id
_entity.type
_entity.pdbx_description
1 polymer ?
#
loop_
_entity_poly.entity_id
_entity_poly.type
_entity_poly.pdbx_seq_one_letter_code
_entity_poly.pdbx_strand_id
1 'polypeptide(L)'
;MLVRIFEYATQIALDQGEIIENTLKVEIPRSAILFLRSTGSTPDKMRIEITTPGGAVSFDIPVMKAQRYGIEEIFEKNLLFLIPFYIFSHESRFEEYNSDKDKLEILKAEYADIMARLDQLLGNGSISAYTRKIIMEMSDKVLESIARKFEHVREGVKSVMGGKVLEHEAKTILREGWKQGREEGRREGEGYGRMEQAKETAFNLRTIGLEEETIAKMVNVPISAVREWFAEVVL
;
A
#
# COMPACT_ATOMS: atom_id res chain seq x y z
N MET A 1 -3.89 -11.24 -18.49
CA MET A 1 -3.55 -11.17 -17.05
C MET A 1 -2.10 -11.55 -16.81
N LEU A 2 -1.66 -12.77 -17.16
CA LEU A 2 -0.25 -13.18 -17.04
C LEU A 2 0.75 -12.25 -17.73
N VAL A 3 0.41 -11.74 -18.93
CA VAL A 3 1.23 -10.75 -19.64
C VAL A 3 1.49 -9.50 -18.79
N ARG A 4 0.45 -8.91 -18.20
CA ARG A 4 0.58 -7.71 -17.33
C ARG A 4 1.44 -7.98 -16.11
N ILE A 5 1.29 -9.16 -15.49
CA ILE A 5 2.10 -9.53 -14.33
C ILE A 5 3.55 -9.65 -14.72
N PHE A 6 3.83 -10.32 -15.84
CA PHE A 6 5.18 -10.43 -16.35
C PHE A 6 5.79 -9.06 -16.66
N GLU A 7 5.05 -8.18 -17.33
CA GLU A 7 5.49 -6.81 -17.65
C GLU A 7 5.84 -6.04 -16.37
N TYR A 8 4.95 -5.97 -15.40
CA TYR A 8 5.18 -5.22 -14.16
C TYR A 8 6.29 -5.84 -13.31
N ALA A 9 6.31 -7.17 -13.18
CA ALA A 9 7.34 -7.85 -12.40
C ALA A 9 8.73 -7.63 -13.03
N THR A 10 8.82 -7.60 -14.36
CA THR A 10 10.07 -7.30 -15.07
C THR A 10 10.47 -5.83 -14.92
N GLN A 11 9.52 -4.89 -14.99
CA GLN A 11 9.80 -3.46 -14.73
C GLN A 11 10.37 -3.25 -13.33
N ILE A 12 9.73 -3.83 -12.30
CA ILE A 12 10.22 -3.75 -10.92
C ILE A 12 11.61 -4.39 -10.79
N ALA A 13 11.81 -5.55 -11.41
CA ALA A 13 13.09 -6.25 -11.38
C ALA A 13 14.22 -5.45 -12.05
N LEU A 14 13.90 -4.68 -13.10
CA LEU A 14 14.83 -3.77 -13.77
C LEU A 14 15.11 -2.53 -12.91
N ASP A 15 14.10 -1.94 -12.29
CA ASP A 15 14.25 -0.77 -11.41
C ASP A 15 15.12 -1.08 -10.17
N GLN A 16 15.05 -2.31 -9.67
CA GLN A 16 15.85 -2.81 -8.55
C GLN A 16 17.15 -3.50 -8.98
N GLY A 17 17.33 -3.67 -10.29
CA GLY A 17 18.45 -4.40 -10.86
C GLY A 17 19.75 -3.60 -10.82
N GLU A 18 20.86 -4.30 -10.92
CA GLU A 18 22.18 -3.71 -11.00
C GLU A 18 22.95 -4.22 -12.22
N ILE A 19 23.76 -3.35 -12.81
CA ILE A 19 24.73 -3.74 -13.84
C ILE A 19 26.10 -3.79 -13.18
N ILE A 20 26.66 -4.99 -13.09
CA ILE A 20 28.04 -5.20 -12.64
C ILE A 20 28.87 -5.60 -13.85
N GLU A 21 29.81 -4.74 -14.22
CA GLU A 21 30.59 -4.84 -15.47
C GLU A 21 29.65 -4.97 -16.68
N ASN A 22 29.59 -6.17 -17.28
CA ASN A 22 28.74 -6.48 -18.44
C ASN A 22 27.58 -7.42 -18.09
N THR A 23 27.24 -7.56 -16.81
CA THR A 23 26.18 -8.46 -16.32
C THR A 23 25.04 -7.68 -15.71
N LEU A 24 23.85 -7.79 -16.31
CA LEU A 24 22.60 -7.32 -15.70
C LEU A 24 22.09 -8.38 -14.71
N LYS A 25 22.02 -8.03 -13.43
CA LYS A 25 21.41 -8.84 -12.38
C LYS A 25 20.05 -8.27 -12.03
N VAL A 26 19.01 -9.09 -12.14
CA VAL A 26 17.62 -8.74 -11.82
C VAL A 26 16.97 -9.87 -11.04
N GLU A 27 16.12 -9.54 -10.09
CA GLU A 27 15.33 -10.50 -9.32
C GLU A 27 13.84 -10.24 -9.54
N ILE A 28 13.10 -11.25 -10.01
CA ILE A 28 11.66 -11.13 -10.23
C ILE A 28 10.95 -11.11 -8.86
N PRO A 29 10.17 -10.06 -8.53
CA PRO A 29 9.52 -9.95 -7.24
C PRO A 29 8.42 -11.00 -7.04
N ARG A 30 8.20 -11.41 -5.79
CA ARG A 30 7.08 -12.27 -5.42
C ARG A 30 5.75 -11.54 -5.64
N SER A 31 5.02 -11.99 -6.65
CA SER A 31 3.75 -11.39 -7.07
C SER A 31 2.58 -12.34 -6.79
N ALA A 32 1.36 -11.80 -6.67
CA ALA A 32 0.14 -12.57 -6.51
C ALA A 32 -0.99 -11.95 -7.35
N ILE A 33 -2.01 -12.73 -7.66
CA ILE A 33 -3.20 -12.26 -8.37
C ILE A 33 -4.39 -12.31 -7.43
N LEU A 34 -5.12 -11.20 -7.29
CA LEU A 34 -6.41 -11.18 -6.62
C LEU A 34 -7.55 -11.24 -7.63
N PHE A 35 -8.33 -12.32 -7.59
CA PHE A 35 -9.60 -12.46 -8.30
C PHE A 35 -10.74 -11.98 -7.42
N LEU A 36 -11.43 -10.93 -7.84
CA LEU A 36 -12.65 -10.44 -7.18
C LEU A 36 -13.84 -11.38 -7.42
N ARG A 37 -13.92 -11.93 -8.63
CA ARG A 37 -14.86 -13.00 -9.01
C ARG A 37 -14.07 -14.26 -9.32
N SER A 38 -14.50 -15.37 -8.75
CA SER A 38 -13.92 -16.68 -8.99
C SER A 38 -15.00 -17.72 -9.18
N THR A 39 -14.68 -18.76 -9.93
CA THR A 39 -15.52 -19.92 -10.17
C THR A 39 -14.77 -21.18 -9.77
N GLY A 40 -15.44 -22.34 -9.83
CA GLY A 40 -14.78 -23.64 -9.63
C GLY A 40 -13.62 -23.90 -10.59
N SER A 41 -13.57 -23.24 -11.75
CA SER A 41 -12.48 -23.35 -12.72
C SER A 41 -11.36 -22.34 -12.52
N THR A 42 -11.49 -21.38 -11.60
CA THR A 42 -10.40 -20.44 -11.29
C THR A 42 -9.28 -21.20 -10.57
N PRO A 43 -8.06 -21.27 -11.12
CA PRO A 43 -6.98 -22.05 -10.52
C PRO A 43 -6.44 -21.37 -9.25
N ASP A 44 -5.76 -22.13 -8.39
CA ASP A 44 -5.09 -21.58 -7.19
C ASP A 44 -3.68 -21.04 -7.48
N LYS A 45 -3.13 -21.38 -8.65
CA LYS A 45 -1.85 -20.88 -9.16
C LYS A 45 -1.92 -20.71 -10.67
N MET A 46 -1.20 -19.71 -11.17
CA MET A 46 -0.89 -19.59 -12.60
C MET A 46 0.63 -19.72 -12.79
N ARG A 47 1.11 -19.94 -14.01
CA ARG A 47 2.54 -20.14 -14.28
C ARG A 47 3.03 -19.20 -15.37
N ILE A 48 4.22 -18.65 -15.16
CA ILE A 48 5.01 -18.00 -16.22
C ILE A 48 6.19 -18.91 -16.52
N GLU A 49 6.45 -19.11 -17.80
CA GLU A 49 7.62 -19.83 -18.31
C GLU A 49 8.32 -18.94 -19.33
N ILE A 50 9.63 -18.81 -19.20
CA ILE A 50 10.49 -18.01 -20.06
C ILE A 50 11.53 -18.96 -20.64
N THR A 51 11.52 -19.12 -21.96
CA THR A 51 12.50 -19.92 -22.66
C THR A 51 13.58 -19.02 -23.23
N THR A 52 14.84 -19.33 -22.95
CA THR A 52 16.03 -18.63 -23.44
C THR A 52 16.95 -19.63 -24.17
N PRO A 53 17.94 -19.16 -24.96
CA PRO A 53 18.95 -20.05 -25.55
C PRO A 53 19.72 -20.90 -24.53
N GLY A 54 19.83 -20.43 -23.28
CA GLY A 54 20.51 -21.15 -22.19
C GLY A 54 19.62 -22.09 -21.38
N GLY A 55 18.31 -22.16 -21.68
CA GLY A 55 17.35 -22.99 -20.97
C GLY A 55 16.04 -22.27 -20.65
N ALA A 56 15.11 -23.02 -20.06
CA ALA A 56 13.82 -22.50 -19.62
C ALA A 56 13.80 -22.29 -18.09
N VAL A 57 13.21 -21.18 -17.67
CA VAL A 57 12.90 -20.88 -16.27
C VAL A 57 11.40 -20.68 -16.11
N SER A 58 10.83 -21.25 -15.06
CA SER A 58 9.40 -21.10 -14.77
C SER A 58 9.17 -20.78 -13.30
N PHE A 59 8.14 -20.00 -13.02
CA PHE A 59 7.70 -19.71 -11.67
C PHE A 59 6.17 -19.65 -11.58
N ASP A 60 5.65 -20.08 -10.43
CA ASP A 60 4.22 -20.05 -10.14
C ASP A 60 3.83 -18.71 -9.51
N ILE A 61 2.68 -18.18 -9.91
CA ILE A 61 2.04 -17.01 -9.33
C ILE A 61 0.83 -17.48 -8.52
N PRO A 62 0.79 -17.26 -7.20
CA PRO A 62 -0.37 -17.58 -6.37
C PRO A 62 -1.60 -16.77 -6.78
N VAL A 63 -2.76 -17.43 -6.78
CA VAL A 63 -4.06 -16.82 -7.03
C VAL A 63 -4.86 -16.75 -5.73
N MET A 64 -5.13 -15.53 -5.28
CA MET A 64 -6.03 -15.20 -4.19
C MET A 64 -7.44 -14.96 -4.74
N LYS A 65 -8.47 -15.44 -4.04
CA LYS A 65 -9.88 -15.31 -4.45
C LYS A 65 -10.61 -14.55 -3.37
N ALA A 66 -11.03 -13.31 -3.64
CA ALA A 66 -11.67 -12.44 -2.65
C ALA A 66 -12.88 -13.10 -1.99
N GLN A 67 -13.69 -13.81 -2.77
CA GLN A 67 -14.89 -14.52 -2.31
C GLN A 67 -14.63 -15.68 -1.33
N ARG A 68 -13.36 -16.11 -1.15
CA ARG A 68 -13.00 -17.14 -0.17
C ARG A 68 -12.72 -16.58 1.22
N TYR A 69 -12.56 -15.27 1.36
CA TYR A 69 -12.25 -14.64 2.63
C TYR A 69 -13.54 -14.20 3.32
N GLY A 70 -13.82 -14.82 4.47
CA GLY A 70 -14.88 -14.38 5.37
C GLY A 70 -14.46 -13.15 6.19
N ILE A 71 -15.43 -12.49 6.83
CA ILE A 71 -15.18 -11.31 7.69
C ILE A 71 -14.13 -11.64 8.76
N GLU A 72 -14.27 -12.76 9.47
CA GLU A 72 -13.30 -13.16 10.51
C GLU A 72 -11.87 -13.23 9.98
N GLU A 73 -11.66 -13.96 8.88
CA GLU A 73 -10.35 -14.12 8.27
C GLU A 73 -9.75 -12.79 7.79
N ILE A 74 -10.60 -11.89 7.27
CA ILE A 74 -10.18 -10.55 6.83
C ILE A 74 -9.59 -9.77 8.02
N PHE A 75 -10.27 -9.78 9.17
CA PHE A 75 -9.80 -9.04 10.35
C PHE A 75 -8.62 -9.74 11.04
N GLU A 76 -8.67 -11.06 11.22
CA GLU A 76 -7.58 -11.85 11.85
C GLU A 76 -6.26 -11.71 11.11
N LYS A 77 -6.29 -11.72 9.77
CA LYS A 77 -5.09 -11.61 8.93
C LYS A 77 -4.75 -10.17 8.54
N ASN A 78 -5.44 -9.18 9.08
CA ASN A 78 -5.29 -7.76 8.75
C ASN A 78 -5.39 -7.48 7.24
N LEU A 79 -6.29 -8.17 6.54
CA LEU A 79 -6.54 -8.04 5.10
C LEU A 79 -7.61 -6.98 4.81
N LEU A 80 -7.61 -5.87 5.55
CA LEU A 80 -8.67 -4.85 5.51
C LEU A 80 -8.92 -4.26 4.11
N PHE A 81 -7.90 -4.31 3.23
CA PHE A 81 -8.02 -3.92 1.82
C PHE A 81 -9.00 -4.79 1.01
N LEU A 82 -9.41 -5.94 1.54
CA LEU A 82 -10.43 -6.81 0.94
C LEU A 82 -11.87 -6.39 1.28
N ILE A 83 -12.08 -5.56 2.31
CA ILE A 83 -13.42 -5.12 2.74
C ILE A 83 -14.23 -4.49 1.58
N PRO A 84 -13.65 -3.58 0.74
CA PRO A 84 -14.37 -3.04 -0.41
C PRO A 84 -14.89 -4.09 -1.39
N PHE A 85 -14.24 -5.26 -1.42
CA PHE A 85 -14.55 -6.34 -2.34
C PHE A 85 -15.35 -7.48 -1.67
N TYR A 86 -15.62 -7.40 -0.36
CA TYR A 86 -16.39 -8.42 0.35
C TYR A 86 -17.77 -8.63 -0.30
N ILE A 87 -18.38 -7.56 -0.81
CA ILE A 87 -19.67 -7.60 -1.50
C ILE A 87 -19.73 -8.60 -2.69
N PHE A 88 -18.59 -8.95 -3.29
CA PHE A 88 -18.54 -9.96 -4.36
C PHE A 88 -18.90 -11.36 -3.88
N SER A 89 -18.76 -11.69 -2.59
CA SER A 89 -19.22 -12.97 -2.04
C SER A 89 -20.75 -13.07 -2.02
N HIS A 90 -21.43 -11.92 -2.02
CA HIS A 90 -22.88 -11.78 -1.98
C HIS A 90 -23.52 -11.57 -3.37
N GLU A 91 -22.70 -11.39 -4.41
CA GLU A 91 -23.17 -10.98 -5.75
C GLU A 91 -24.24 -11.91 -6.33
N SER A 92 -24.10 -13.23 -6.16
CA SER A 92 -25.08 -14.21 -6.65
C SER A 92 -26.43 -14.14 -5.94
N ARG A 93 -26.52 -13.44 -4.80
CA ARG A 93 -27.72 -13.31 -3.96
C ARG A 93 -28.34 -11.91 -4.03
N PHE A 94 -27.84 -11.01 -4.87
CA PHE A 94 -28.38 -9.64 -4.95
C PHE A 94 -29.86 -9.59 -5.30
N GLU A 95 -30.34 -10.43 -6.21
CA GLU A 95 -31.76 -10.48 -6.55
C GLU A 95 -32.62 -10.88 -5.34
N GLU A 96 -32.15 -11.86 -4.57
CA GLU A 96 -32.77 -12.30 -3.32
C GLU A 96 -32.84 -11.16 -2.30
N TYR A 97 -31.72 -10.49 -2.02
CA TYR A 97 -31.69 -9.35 -1.10
C TYR A 97 -32.53 -8.17 -1.58
N ASN A 98 -32.63 -7.98 -2.90
CA ASN A 98 -33.39 -6.87 -3.45
C ASN A 98 -34.90 -7.08 -3.35
N SER A 99 -35.37 -8.32 -3.29
CA SER A 99 -36.79 -8.65 -3.21
C SER A 99 -37.26 -9.03 -1.80
N ASP A 100 -36.36 -9.48 -0.93
CA ASP A 100 -36.68 -9.98 0.41
C ASP A 100 -36.02 -9.12 1.50
N LYS A 101 -36.86 -8.45 2.29
CA LYS A 101 -36.42 -7.54 3.36
C LYS A 101 -35.68 -8.27 4.48
N ASP A 102 -36.13 -9.45 4.88
CA ASP A 102 -35.52 -10.17 6.01
C ASP A 102 -34.10 -10.61 5.64
N LYS A 103 -33.90 -11.02 4.39
CA LYS A 103 -32.57 -11.37 3.88
C LYS A 103 -31.68 -10.16 3.68
N LEU A 104 -32.23 -9.02 3.29
CA LEU A 104 -31.50 -7.76 3.24
C LEU A 104 -31.01 -7.33 4.63
N GLU A 105 -31.82 -7.52 5.69
CA GLU A 105 -31.41 -7.21 7.05
C GLU A 105 -30.22 -8.08 7.53
N ILE A 106 -30.12 -9.33 7.07
CA ILE A 106 -28.94 -10.17 7.34
C ILE A 106 -27.68 -9.54 6.71
N LEU A 107 -27.75 -9.13 5.44
CA LEU A 107 -26.64 -8.47 4.77
C LEU A 107 -26.26 -7.16 5.49
N LYS A 108 -27.26 -6.36 5.90
CA LYS A 108 -27.02 -5.12 6.66
C LYS A 108 -26.35 -5.39 7.99
N ALA A 109 -26.72 -6.46 8.70
CA ALA A 109 -26.10 -6.85 9.96
C ALA A 109 -24.62 -7.23 9.77
N GLU A 110 -24.28 -7.96 8.70
CA GLU A 110 -22.88 -8.27 8.35
C GLU A 110 -22.07 -6.99 8.13
N TYR A 111 -22.61 -6.03 7.37
CA TYR A 111 -21.94 -4.74 7.16
C TYR A 111 -21.86 -3.89 8.43
N ALA A 112 -22.83 -4.00 9.33
CA ALA A 112 -22.79 -3.31 10.62
C ALA A 112 -21.66 -3.85 11.50
N ASP A 113 -21.43 -5.16 11.49
CA ASP A 113 -20.29 -5.79 12.18
C ASP A 113 -18.95 -5.33 11.60
N ILE A 114 -18.81 -5.30 10.27
CA ILE A 114 -17.61 -4.75 9.60
C ILE A 114 -17.34 -3.31 10.08
N MET A 115 -18.37 -2.47 10.11
CA MET A 115 -18.24 -1.07 10.56
C MET A 115 -17.85 -0.98 12.04
N ALA A 116 -18.43 -1.81 12.91
CA ALA A 116 -18.08 -1.84 14.33
C ALA A 116 -16.62 -2.24 14.56
N ARG A 117 -16.12 -3.24 13.81
CA ARG A 117 -14.72 -3.67 13.90
C ARG A 117 -13.76 -2.61 13.36
N LEU A 118 -14.10 -1.93 12.26
CA LEU A 118 -13.32 -0.80 11.75
C LEU A 118 -13.27 0.36 12.77
N ASP A 119 -14.39 0.64 13.45
CA ASP A 119 -14.44 1.65 14.51
C ASP A 119 -13.57 1.26 15.72
N GLN A 120 -13.52 -0.03 16.08
CA GLN A 120 -12.63 -0.53 17.13
C GLN A 120 -11.15 -0.37 16.74
N LEU A 121 -10.78 -0.72 15.51
CA LEU A 121 -9.43 -0.54 14.99
C LEU A 121 -9.03 0.94 14.90
N LEU A 122 -9.97 1.84 14.63
CA LEU A 122 -9.73 3.28 14.70
C LEU A 122 -9.55 3.73 16.16
N GLY A 123 -10.43 3.28 17.06
CA GLY A 123 -10.42 3.67 18.47
C GLY A 123 -9.18 3.22 19.23
N ASN A 124 -8.59 2.08 18.85
CA ASN A 124 -7.33 1.59 19.43
C ASN A 124 -6.07 2.06 18.67
N GLY A 125 -6.22 2.83 17.58
CA GLY A 125 -5.11 3.37 16.79
C GLY A 125 -4.45 2.39 15.82
N SER A 126 -5.01 1.19 15.60
CA SER A 126 -4.50 0.22 14.62
C SER A 126 -4.65 0.71 13.17
N ILE A 127 -5.67 1.53 12.90
CA ILE A 127 -5.85 2.22 11.62
C ILE A 127 -6.08 3.71 11.83
N SER A 128 -5.65 4.52 10.86
CA SER A 128 -5.92 5.97 10.86
C SER A 128 -7.35 6.27 10.42
N ALA A 129 -7.82 7.48 10.75
CA ALA A 129 -9.10 7.98 10.23
C ALA A 129 -9.11 8.00 8.69
N TYR A 130 -7.95 8.27 8.08
CA TYR A 130 -7.77 8.24 6.62
C TYR A 130 -7.98 6.83 6.05
N THR A 131 -7.36 5.81 6.65
CA THR A 131 -7.45 4.42 6.18
C THR A 131 -8.90 3.94 6.22
N ARG A 132 -9.59 4.18 7.34
CA ARG A 132 -11.02 3.83 7.48
C ARG A 132 -11.87 4.52 6.41
N LYS A 133 -11.66 5.82 6.19
CA LYS A 133 -12.39 6.58 5.17
C LYS A 133 -12.19 6.02 3.77
N ILE A 134 -10.96 5.68 3.38
CA ILE A 134 -10.67 5.09 2.07
C ILE A 134 -11.36 3.73 1.92
N ILE A 135 -11.35 2.87 2.93
CA ILE A 135 -12.05 1.58 2.90
C ILE A 135 -13.55 1.80 2.62
N MET A 136 -14.17 2.75 3.32
CA MET A 136 -15.59 3.05 3.14
C MET A 136 -15.90 3.64 1.76
N GLU A 137 -15.14 4.62 1.30
CA GLU A 137 -15.32 5.23 -0.02
C GLU A 137 -15.14 4.21 -1.15
N MET A 138 -14.16 3.32 -1.02
CA MET A 138 -13.96 2.25 -2.00
C MET A 138 -15.09 1.22 -1.94
N SER A 139 -15.59 0.89 -0.75
CA SER A 139 -16.74 -0.01 -0.57
C SER A 139 -17.99 0.56 -1.25
N ASP A 140 -18.29 1.85 -1.05
CA ASP A 140 -19.40 2.55 -1.71
C ASP A 140 -19.25 2.52 -3.23
N LYS A 141 -18.06 2.85 -3.76
CA LYS A 141 -17.79 2.80 -5.21
C LYS A 141 -17.96 1.40 -5.81
N VAL A 142 -17.47 0.37 -5.12
CA VAL A 142 -17.61 -1.01 -5.60
C VAL A 142 -19.08 -1.42 -5.59
N LEU A 143 -19.79 -1.17 -4.49
CA LEU A 143 -21.23 -1.44 -4.34
C LEU A 143 -22.03 -0.76 -5.47
N GLU A 144 -21.82 0.54 -5.69
CA GLU A 144 -22.43 1.32 -6.76
C GLU A 144 -22.10 0.76 -8.14
N SER A 145 -20.92 0.18 -8.34
CA SER A 145 -20.53 -0.40 -9.62
C SER A 145 -21.21 -1.74 -9.90
N ILE A 146 -21.33 -2.62 -8.91
CA ILE A 146 -21.79 -4.00 -9.14
C ILE A 146 -23.27 -4.21 -8.87
N ALA A 147 -23.87 -3.43 -7.96
CA ALA A 147 -25.26 -3.54 -7.57
C ALA A 147 -26.16 -2.51 -8.28
N ARG A 148 -25.76 -1.98 -9.45
CA ARG A 148 -26.45 -0.89 -10.17
C ARG A 148 -27.96 -1.10 -10.35
N LYS A 149 -28.38 -2.35 -10.57
CA LYS A 149 -29.78 -2.75 -10.81
C LYS A 149 -30.54 -3.15 -9.54
N PHE A 150 -29.88 -3.15 -8.39
CA PHE A 150 -30.41 -3.63 -7.11
C PHE A 150 -30.44 -2.49 -6.11
N GLU A 151 -31.45 -1.63 -6.25
CA GLU A 151 -31.62 -0.40 -5.46
C GLU A 151 -31.67 -0.68 -3.94
N HIS A 152 -32.46 -1.66 -3.50
CA HIS A 152 -32.57 -1.97 -2.07
C HIS A 152 -31.26 -2.52 -1.49
N VAL A 153 -30.47 -3.25 -2.29
CA VAL A 153 -29.12 -3.71 -1.87
C VAL A 153 -28.19 -2.51 -1.67
N ARG A 154 -28.16 -1.59 -2.64
CA ARG A 154 -27.34 -0.38 -2.57
C ARG A 154 -27.73 0.48 -1.37
N GLU A 155 -29.01 0.82 -1.26
CA GLU A 155 -29.51 1.66 -0.16
C GLU A 155 -29.34 0.99 1.20
N GLY A 156 -29.60 -0.32 1.29
CA GLY A 156 -29.46 -1.11 2.51
C GLY A 156 -28.01 -1.06 3.03
N VAL A 157 -27.05 -1.46 2.20
CA VAL A 157 -25.63 -1.48 2.60
C VAL A 157 -25.10 -0.05 2.82
N LYS A 158 -25.47 0.90 1.96
CA LYS A 158 -25.06 2.31 2.10
C LYS A 158 -25.59 2.96 3.37
N SER A 159 -26.81 2.63 3.80
CA SER A 159 -27.39 3.17 5.04
C SER A 159 -26.58 2.78 6.27
N VAL A 160 -25.99 1.58 6.26
CA VAL A 160 -25.14 1.05 7.33
C VAL A 160 -23.75 1.68 7.29
N MET A 161 -23.16 1.78 6.10
CA MET A 161 -21.81 2.35 5.94
C MET A 161 -21.79 3.87 6.10
N GLY A 162 -22.85 4.59 5.72
CA GLY A 162 -22.91 6.05 5.77
C GLY A 162 -23.09 6.67 7.17
N GLY A 163 -23.17 5.85 8.21
CA GLY A 163 -23.54 6.26 9.56
C GLY A 163 -22.40 6.82 10.42
N LYS A 164 -21.77 7.94 10.03
CA LYS A 164 -21.07 8.87 10.95
C LYS A 164 -20.67 10.17 10.24
N VAL A 165 -20.71 11.28 10.99
CA VAL A 165 -20.51 12.66 10.50
C VAL A 165 -19.13 12.83 9.85
N LEU A 166 -19.11 12.97 8.52
CA LEU A 166 -17.91 13.14 7.67
C LEU A 166 -17.00 14.32 8.11
N GLU A 167 -17.57 15.36 8.72
CA GLU A 167 -16.79 16.53 9.17
C GLU A 167 -15.79 16.20 10.28
N HIS A 168 -16.14 15.30 11.20
CA HIS A 168 -15.25 14.95 12.32
C HIS A 168 -14.05 14.13 11.83
N GLU A 169 -14.30 13.23 10.89
CA GLU A 169 -13.25 12.43 10.25
C GLU A 169 -12.29 13.30 9.45
N ALA A 170 -12.80 14.25 8.66
CA ALA A 170 -11.96 15.18 7.91
C ALA A 170 -11.04 16.01 8.83
N LYS A 171 -11.55 16.51 9.96
CA LYS A 171 -10.74 17.22 10.96
C LYS A 171 -9.69 16.32 11.60
N THR A 172 -10.03 15.06 11.85
CA THR A 172 -9.11 14.07 12.42
C THR A 172 -7.97 13.77 11.45
N ILE A 173 -8.29 13.51 10.18
CA ILE A 173 -7.31 13.29 9.11
C ILE A 173 -6.39 14.49 8.96
N LEU A 174 -6.94 15.72 8.97
CA LEU A 174 -6.12 16.94 8.89
C LEU A 174 -5.14 17.03 10.06
N ARG A 175 -5.59 16.73 11.29
CA ARG A 175 -4.76 16.75 12.49
C ARG A 175 -3.66 15.69 12.44
N GLU A 176 -3.99 14.48 12.00
CA GLU A 176 -3.02 13.39 11.79
C GLU A 176 -1.95 13.81 10.77
N GLY A 177 -2.37 14.37 9.63
CA GLY A 177 -1.45 14.86 8.59
C GLY A 177 -0.53 15.98 9.09
N TRP A 178 -1.04 16.93 9.88
CA TRP A 178 -0.22 17.97 10.50
C TRP A 178 0.83 17.39 11.47
N LYS A 179 0.44 16.38 12.25
CA LYS A 179 1.35 15.71 13.18
C LYS A 179 2.46 14.98 12.42
N GLN A 180 2.10 14.21 11.39
CA GLN A 180 3.05 13.48 10.54
C GLN A 180 4.01 14.44 9.83
N GLY A 181 3.49 15.49 9.21
CA GLY A 181 4.32 16.48 8.51
C GLY A 181 5.29 17.24 9.44
N ARG A 182 4.88 17.53 10.69
CA ARG A 182 5.80 18.12 11.68
C ARG A 182 6.90 17.15 12.09
N GLU A 183 6.58 15.88 12.27
CA GLU A 183 7.54 14.85 12.66
C GLU A 183 8.55 14.58 11.54
N GLU A 184 8.07 14.47 10.31
CA GLU A 184 8.91 14.34 9.12
C GLU A 184 9.77 15.57 8.89
N GLY A 185 9.18 16.77 8.94
CA GLY A 185 9.93 18.03 8.79
C GLY A 185 10.99 18.23 9.88
N ARG A 186 10.71 17.81 11.13
CA ARG A 186 11.74 17.80 12.19
C ARG A 186 12.86 16.82 11.86
N ARG A 187 12.53 15.60 11.44
CA ARG A 187 13.52 14.56 11.10
C ARG A 187 14.40 14.99 9.92
N GLU A 188 13.81 15.55 8.88
CA GLU A 188 14.53 16.09 7.73
C GLU A 188 15.37 17.30 8.12
N GLY A 189 14.80 18.25 8.88
CA GLY A 189 15.51 19.43 9.36
C GLY A 189 16.70 19.08 10.26
N GLU A 190 16.59 18.07 11.13
CA GLU A 190 17.72 17.53 11.89
C GLU A 190 18.78 16.90 10.98
N GLY A 191 18.38 16.21 9.91
CA GLY A 191 19.29 15.67 8.89
C GLY A 191 20.06 16.77 8.16
N TYR A 192 19.36 17.78 7.64
CA TYR A 192 19.96 18.94 6.99
C TYR A 192 20.88 19.71 7.94
N GLY A 193 20.43 19.99 9.18
CA GLY A 193 21.23 20.70 10.17
C GLY A 193 22.52 19.97 10.53
N ARG A 194 22.48 18.63 10.69
CA ARG A 194 23.69 17.82 10.89
C ARG A 194 24.63 17.88 9.69
N MET A 195 24.09 17.88 8.47
CA MET A 195 24.89 17.94 7.25
C MET A 195 25.58 19.31 7.09
N GLU A 196 24.87 20.40 7.37
CA GLU A 196 25.45 21.76 7.35
C GLU A 196 26.53 21.92 8.42
N GLN A 197 26.29 21.44 9.65
CA GLN A 197 27.31 21.44 10.70
C GLN A 197 28.54 20.60 10.34
N ALA A 198 28.34 19.44 9.71
CA ALA A 198 29.43 18.61 9.21
C ALA A 198 30.23 19.32 8.11
N LYS A 199 29.55 20.03 7.20
CA LYS A 199 30.18 20.84 6.14
C LYS A 199 30.99 22.00 6.72
N GLU A 200 30.41 22.78 7.63
CA GLU A 200 31.12 23.90 8.30
C GLU A 200 32.35 23.39 9.07
N THR A 201 32.20 22.30 9.83
CA THR A 201 33.31 21.66 10.55
C THR A 201 34.39 21.19 9.59
N ALA A 202 34.03 20.60 8.45
CA ALA A 202 34.98 20.16 7.43
C ALA A 202 35.81 21.32 6.87
N PHE A 203 35.19 22.48 6.59
CA PHE A 203 35.91 23.68 6.14
C PHE A 203 36.87 24.23 7.21
N ASN A 204 36.45 24.25 8.48
CA ASN A 204 37.29 24.68 9.59
C ASN A 204 38.51 23.76 9.75
N LEU A 205 38.32 22.44 9.66
CA LEU A 205 39.40 21.45 9.72
C LEU A 205 40.35 21.53 8.51
N ARG A 206 39.82 21.84 7.32
CA ARG A 206 40.65 22.08 6.12
C ARG A 206 41.55 23.29 6.30
N THR A 207 41.05 24.36 6.92
CA THR A 207 41.80 25.61 7.14
C THR A 207 43.02 25.41 8.05
N ILE A 208 42.97 24.43 8.97
CA ILE A 208 44.10 24.06 9.83
C ILE A 208 44.97 22.92 9.23
N GLY A 209 44.73 22.53 7.98
CA GLY A 209 45.60 21.65 7.21
C GLY A 209 45.36 20.14 7.35
N LEU A 210 44.18 19.70 7.83
CA LEU A 210 43.87 18.27 7.89
C LEU A 210 43.58 17.69 6.49
N GLU A 211 43.97 16.43 6.29
CA GLU A 211 43.68 15.69 5.05
C GLU A 211 42.20 15.31 4.93
N GLU A 212 41.68 15.29 3.69
CA GLU A 212 40.26 15.01 3.38
C GLU A 212 39.76 13.69 3.96
N GLU A 213 40.58 12.63 3.95
CA GLU A 213 40.24 11.33 4.53
C GLU A 213 40.05 11.40 6.05
N THR A 214 40.85 12.21 6.73
CA THR A 214 40.75 12.43 8.17
C THR A 214 39.54 13.30 8.49
N ILE A 215 39.29 14.34 7.69
CA ILE A 215 38.10 15.19 7.82
C ILE A 215 36.82 14.38 7.65
N ALA A 216 36.73 13.56 6.59
CA ALA A 216 35.57 12.70 6.33
C ALA A 216 35.24 11.78 7.51
N LYS A 217 36.27 11.20 8.15
CA LYS A 217 36.11 10.39 9.37
C LYS A 217 35.64 11.23 10.57
N MET A 218 36.21 12.43 10.77
CA MET A 218 35.87 13.31 11.89
C MET A 218 34.44 13.85 11.83
N VAL A 219 33.96 14.18 10.64
CA VAL A 219 32.58 14.67 10.41
C VAL A 219 31.60 13.55 10.05
N ASN A 220 32.07 12.30 10.04
CA ASN A 220 31.29 11.08 9.82
C ASN A 220 30.45 11.10 8.53
N VAL A 221 31.08 11.48 7.42
CA VAL A 221 30.48 11.44 6.08
C VAL A 221 31.41 10.73 5.09
N PRO A 222 30.90 10.25 3.94
CA PRO A 222 31.74 9.71 2.88
C PRO A 222 32.74 10.76 2.37
N ILE A 223 33.94 10.34 1.99
CA ILE A 223 34.95 11.24 1.41
C ILE A 223 34.46 11.94 0.13
N SER A 224 33.56 11.29 -0.63
CA SER A 224 32.94 11.90 -1.81
C SER A 224 32.17 13.18 -1.48
N ALA A 225 31.46 13.22 -0.34
CA ALA A 225 30.73 14.40 0.10
C ALA A 225 31.68 15.55 0.49
N VAL A 226 32.78 15.24 1.19
CA VAL A 226 33.80 16.23 1.55
C VAL A 226 34.43 16.85 0.31
N ARG A 227 34.76 16.02 -0.69
CA ARG A 227 35.33 16.48 -1.98
C ARG A 227 34.35 17.37 -2.74
N GLU A 228 33.07 17.00 -2.77
CA GLU A 228 32.02 17.79 -3.39
C GLU A 228 31.91 19.17 -2.74
N TRP A 229 31.83 19.24 -1.41
CA TRP A 229 31.78 20.51 -0.68
C TRP A 229 32.98 21.42 -0.99
N PHE A 230 34.18 20.83 -1.07
CA PHE A 230 35.41 21.58 -1.34
C PHE A 230 35.57 22.00 -2.80
N ALA A 231 34.91 21.30 -3.74
CA ALA A 231 34.87 21.66 -5.15
C ALA A 231 33.93 22.84 -5.42
N GLU A 232 32.84 23.00 -4.66
CA GLU A 232 31.88 24.10 -4.80
C GLU A 232 32.49 25.51 -4.57
N VAL A 233 33.65 25.62 -3.92
CA VAL A 233 34.28 26.90 -3.57
C VAL A 233 35.34 27.35 -4.60
N VAL A 234 35.60 26.55 -5.63
CA VAL A 234 36.64 26.82 -6.66
C VAL A 234 36.06 27.47 -7.94
N LEU A 235 34.77 27.83 -7.94
CA LEU A 235 34.09 28.62 -9.00
C LEU A 235 33.79 30.05 -8.51
#